data_AF-A0A7V5YTL6-F1
#
_entry.id   AF-A0A7V5YTL6-F1
#
_cell.length_a   1.000
_cell.length_b   1.000
_cell.length_c   1.000
_cell.angle_alpha   90.00
_cell.angle_beta   90.00
_cell.angle_gamma   90.00
#
_symmetry.space_group_name_H-M   'P 1'
#
loop_
_entity.id
_entity.type
_entity.pdbx_description
1 polymer ?
#
loop_
_entity_poly.entity_id
_entity_poly.type
_entity_poly.pdbx_seq_one_letter_code
_entity_poly.pdbx_strand_id
1 'polypeptide(L)'
;MAQINPRQSVTQSGQPFYQAALKSTGIYALATFIARAASFFLFPVYTRFLSPADYGVLELLELSLYFWGQLAGMNVAAAFVYRWSNAPTREAQRVALASAYWGAVLIGAISFGLGWVVSPWLSALVFGTSAYAYGFRLAFGAFAATLPTDVALAWMRARDRAVHYLAFSVVRLAVSAALAIYFLVAWRWGYKAV
;
A
#
# COMPACT_ATOMS: atom_id res chain seq x y z
N MET A 1 -54.65 2.29 -2.63
CA MET A 1 -53.72 2.97 -3.56
C MET A 1 -52.82 3.89 -2.75
N ALA A 2 -51.59 3.44 -2.47
CA ALA A 2 -50.64 4.13 -1.59
C ALA A 2 -49.78 5.11 -2.40
N GLN A 3 -49.66 6.34 -1.90
CA GLN A 3 -49.04 7.49 -2.54
C GLN A 3 -47.53 7.28 -2.76
N ILE A 4 -47.10 7.52 -4.00
CA ILE A 4 -45.70 7.59 -4.42
C ILE A 4 -45.14 8.91 -3.90
N ASN A 5 -44.19 8.83 -2.96
CA ASN A 5 -43.45 9.96 -2.39
C ASN A 5 -42.50 10.56 -3.45
N PRO A 6 -42.73 11.78 -3.96
CA PRO A 6 -41.88 12.36 -4.99
C PRO A 6 -40.65 12.99 -4.34
N ARG A 7 -39.50 12.37 -4.58
CA ARG A 7 -38.16 12.98 -4.70
C ARG A 7 -37.91 14.19 -3.80
N GLN A 8 -37.21 13.93 -2.68
CA GLN A 8 -36.48 14.97 -1.97
C GLN A 8 -35.56 15.70 -2.96
N SER A 9 -35.90 16.96 -3.22
CA SER A 9 -35.14 17.93 -3.97
C SER A 9 -33.84 18.22 -3.22
N VAL A 10 -32.77 17.53 -3.62
CA VAL A 10 -31.41 17.94 -3.24
C VAL A 10 -31.13 19.23 -3.99
N THR A 11 -31.42 20.37 -3.35
CA THR A 11 -30.89 21.68 -3.72
C THR A 11 -29.37 21.63 -3.53
N GLN A 12 -28.66 21.23 -4.58
CA GLN A 12 -27.21 21.32 -4.68
C GLN A 12 -26.82 22.80 -4.80
N SER A 13 -26.21 23.33 -3.74
CA SER A 13 -25.62 24.65 -3.68
C SER A 13 -24.36 24.73 -4.56
N GLY A 14 -24.44 25.47 -5.66
CA GLY A 14 -23.45 26.51 -6.02
C GLY A 14 -22.00 26.15 -6.37
N GLN A 15 -21.63 24.90 -6.60
CA GLN A 15 -20.38 24.53 -7.29
C GLN A 15 -20.73 23.56 -8.42
N PRO A 16 -20.29 23.77 -9.68
CA PRO A 16 -20.57 22.81 -10.76
C PRO A 16 -19.97 21.47 -10.34
N PHE A 17 -20.78 20.42 -10.28
CA PHE A 17 -20.36 19.05 -9.98
C PHE A 17 -19.05 18.65 -10.70
N TYR A 18 -18.87 19.15 -11.93
CA TYR A 18 -17.65 19.01 -12.73
C TYR A 18 -16.40 19.62 -12.11
N GLN A 19 -16.47 20.82 -11.51
CA GLN A 19 -15.31 21.47 -10.88
C GLN A 19 -14.86 20.72 -9.61
N ALA A 20 -15.81 20.24 -8.82
CA ALA A 20 -15.52 19.43 -7.63
C ALA A 20 -14.89 18.07 -8.01
N ALA A 21 -15.45 17.40 -9.03
CA ALA A 21 -14.92 16.14 -9.56
C ALA A 21 -13.52 16.31 -10.17
N LEU A 22 -13.29 17.35 -10.98
CA LEU A 22 -11.98 17.63 -11.56
C LEU A 22 -10.92 17.94 -10.50
N LYS A 23 -11.29 18.67 -9.44
CA LYS A 23 -10.38 18.98 -8.33
C LYS A 23 -9.99 17.73 -7.56
N SER A 24 -10.93 16.83 -7.25
CA SER A 24 -10.62 15.59 -6.54
C SER A 24 -9.81 14.63 -7.42
N THR A 25 -10.19 14.43 -8.69
CA THR A 25 -9.40 13.64 -9.65
C THR A 25 -7.98 14.20 -9.81
N GLY A 26 -7.83 15.51 -9.93
CA GLY A 26 -6.52 16.17 -10.05
C GLY A 26 -5.61 15.92 -8.84
N ILE A 27 -6.15 15.95 -7.61
CA ILE A 27 -5.35 15.68 -6.41
C ILE A 27 -4.94 14.20 -6.33
N TYR A 28 -5.82 13.26 -6.68
CA TYR A 28 -5.46 11.83 -6.69
C TYR A 28 -4.45 11.50 -7.80
N ALA A 29 -4.60 12.12 -8.98
CA ALA A 29 -3.63 12.01 -10.06
C ALA A 29 -2.26 12.57 -9.65
N LEU A 30 -2.26 13.74 -8.99
CA LEU A 30 -1.04 14.36 -8.46
C LEU A 30 -0.36 13.48 -7.40
N ALA A 31 -1.12 12.89 -6.47
CA ALA A 31 -0.56 11.98 -5.47
C ALA A 31 0.12 10.77 -6.11
N THR A 32 -0.50 10.21 -7.16
CA THR A 32 0.06 9.09 -7.92
C THR A 32 1.31 9.51 -8.70
N PHE A 33 1.27 10.68 -9.33
CA PHE A 33 2.39 11.24 -10.06
C PHE A 33 3.60 11.51 -9.14
N ILE A 34 3.37 12.12 -7.98
CA ILE A 34 4.43 12.38 -6.98
C ILE A 34 5.09 11.08 -6.54
N ALA A 35 4.30 10.03 -6.26
CA ALA A 35 4.84 8.73 -5.89
C ALA A 35 5.74 8.15 -6.99
N ARG A 36 5.31 8.23 -8.26
CA ARG A 36 6.09 7.74 -9.40
C ARG A 36 7.34 8.57 -9.68
N ALA A 37 7.23 9.89 -9.60
CA ALA A 37 8.36 10.81 -9.75
C ALA A 37 9.42 10.57 -8.66
N ALA A 38 9.00 10.40 -7.40
CA ALA A 38 9.92 10.06 -6.33
C ALA A 38 10.66 8.75 -6.57
N SER A 39 9.96 7.68 -7.01
CA SER A 39 10.62 6.43 -7.39
C SER A 39 11.66 6.64 -8.50
N PHE A 40 11.34 7.47 -9.50
CA PHE A 40 12.27 7.81 -10.58
C PHE A 40 13.51 8.57 -10.08
N PHE A 41 13.35 9.53 -9.16
CA PHE A 41 14.49 10.26 -8.59
C PHE A 41 15.28 9.48 -7.53
N LEU A 42 14.65 8.51 -6.86
CA LEU A 42 15.34 7.59 -5.94
C LEU A 42 16.16 6.54 -6.69
N PHE A 43 15.82 6.23 -7.93
CA PHE A 43 16.54 5.25 -8.74
C PHE A 43 18.04 5.59 -8.94
N PRO A 44 18.43 6.82 -9.33
CA PRO A 44 19.84 7.26 -9.33
C PRO A 44 20.55 7.15 -7.98
N VAL A 45 19.81 7.36 -6.87
CA VAL A 45 20.35 7.23 -5.53
C VAL A 45 20.64 5.76 -5.24
N TYR A 46 19.68 4.87 -5.49
CA TYR A 46 19.86 3.43 -5.31
C TYR A 46 21.01 2.90 -6.16
N THR A 47 21.08 3.23 -7.44
CA THR A 47 22.16 2.76 -8.34
C THR A 47 23.55 3.30 -8.01
N ARG A 48 23.66 4.45 -7.31
CA ARG A 48 24.96 4.98 -6.84
C ARG A 48 25.44 4.33 -5.55
N PHE A 49 24.52 3.90 -4.68
CA PHE A 49 24.85 3.32 -3.38
C PHE A 49 24.84 1.78 -3.36
N LEU A 50 24.07 1.13 -4.24
CA LEU A 50 24.02 -0.33 -4.38
C LEU A 50 24.93 -0.79 -5.51
N SER A 51 25.58 -1.95 -5.33
CA SER A 51 26.13 -2.65 -6.48
C SER A 51 24.99 -3.19 -7.36
N PRO A 52 25.23 -3.44 -8.67
CA PRO A 52 24.22 -4.07 -9.52
C PRO A 52 23.68 -5.39 -8.96
N ALA A 53 24.52 -6.14 -8.23
CA ALA A 53 24.14 -7.39 -7.59
C ALA A 53 23.14 -7.17 -6.44
N ASP A 54 23.39 -6.19 -5.57
CA ASP A 54 22.51 -5.90 -4.43
C ASP A 54 21.14 -5.36 -4.88
N TYR A 55 21.13 -4.55 -5.95
CA TYR A 55 19.89 -4.07 -6.56
C TYR A 55 19.07 -5.24 -7.14
N GLY A 56 19.72 -6.18 -7.82
CA GLY A 56 19.07 -7.39 -8.32
C GLY A 56 18.41 -8.22 -7.22
N VAL A 57 19.03 -8.29 -6.03
CA VAL A 57 18.43 -8.96 -4.87
C VAL A 57 17.15 -8.24 -4.39
N LEU A 58 17.18 -6.92 -4.27
CA LEU A 58 16.00 -6.14 -3.89
C LEU A 58 14.87 -6.27 -4.91
N GLU A 59 15.18 -6.16 -6.20
CA GLU A 59 14.17 -6.28 -7.26
C GLU A 59 13.53 -7.68 -7.30
N LEU A 60 14.31 -8.74 -7.11
CA LEU A 60 13.80 -10.10 -7.02
C LEU A 60 12.95 -10.32 -5.75
N LEU A 61 13.33 -9.71 -4.62
CA LEU A 61 12.51 -9.72 -3.39
C LEU A 61 11.17 -9.02 -3.61
N GLU A 62 11.19 -7.82 -4.21
CA GLU A 62 9.97 -7.07 -4.53
C GLU A 62 9.06 -7.82 -5.51
N LEU A 63 9.64 -8.40 -6.56
CA LEU A 63 8.89 -9.20 -7.55
C LEU A 63 8.25 -10.43 -6.89
N SER A 64 8.99 -11.12 -6.03
CA SER A 64 8.48 -12.28 -5.29
C SER A 64 7.31 -11.91 -4.39
N LEU A 65 7.41 -10.78 -3.67
CA LEU A 65 6.30 -10.26 -2.87
C LEU A 65 5.12 -9.81 -3.72
N TYR A 66 5.36 -9.23 -4.90
CA TYR A 66 4.29 -8.85 -5.82
C TYR A 66 3.47 -10.08 -6.25
N PHE A 67 4.14 -11.17 -6.64
CA PHE A 67 3.47 -12.44 -6.93
C PHE A 67 2.74 -12.98 -5.69
N TRP A 68 3.36 -12.92 -4.52
CA TRP A 68 2.71 -13.34 -3.27
C TRP A 68 1.42 -12.56 -2.99
N GLY A 69 1.45 -11.23 -3.12
CA GLY A 69 0.28 -10.38 -2.92
C GLY A 69 -0.85 -10.69 -3.89
N GLN A 70 -0.51 -11.01 -5.14
CA GLN A 70 -1.47 -11.45 -6.15
C GLN A 70 -2.08 -12.82 -5.82
N LEU A 71 -1.25 -13.79 -5.38
CA LEU A 71 -1.70 -15.13 -4.95
C LEU A 71 -2.55 -15.10 -3.69
N ALA A 72 -2.22 -14.21 -2.75
CA ALA A 72 -3.03 -13.96 -1.57
C ALA A 72 -4.42 -13.38 -1.92
N GLY A 73 -4.70 -13.13 -3.21
CA GLY A 73 -5.99 -12.66 -3.71
C GLY A 73 -6.34 -11.27 -3.20
N MET A 74 -5.35 -10.51 -2.75
CA MET A 74 -5.57 -9.32 -1.95
C MET A 74 -5.76 -8.10 -2.82
N ASN A 75 -7.03 -7.76 -3.06
CA ASN A 75 -7.41 -6.39 -3.34
C ASN A 75 -8.35 -5.88 -2.23
N VAL A 76 -7.89 -6.01 -0.97
CA VAL A 76 -8.66 -5.64 0.23
C VAL A 76 -9.14 -4.19 0.14
N ALA A 77 -8.33 -3.30 -0.44
CA ALA A 77 -8.73 -1.93 -0.72
C ALA A 77 -9.93 -1.83 -1.68
N ALA A 78 -9.95 -2.61 -2.77
CA ALA A 78 -11.08 -2.62 -3.72
C ALA A 78 -12.34 -3.25 -3.09
N ALA A 79 -12.18 -4.37 -2.37
CA ALA A 79 -13.28 -5.01 -1.64
C ALA A 79 -13.87 -4.09 -0.57
N PHE A 80 -13.02 -3.33 0.13
CA PHE A 80 -13.45 -2.30 1.07
C PHE A 80 -14.25 -1.20 0.38
N VAL A 81 -13.75 -0.64 -0.72
CA VAL A 81 -14.44 0.44 -1.46
C VAL A 81 -15.83 -0.02 -1.91
N TYR A 82 -15.95 -1.23 -2.46
CA TYR A 82 -17.24 -1.80 -2.86
C TYR A 82 -18.22 -1.97 -1.68
N ARG A 83 -17.75 -2.51 -0.55
CA ARG A 83 -18.58 -2.67 0.66
C ARG A 83 -18.95 -1.33 1.29
N TRP A 84 -18.07 -0.35 1.23
CA TRP A 84 -18.31 0.99 1.74
C TRP A 84 -19.33 1.76 0.89
N SER A 85 -19.25 1.67 -0.44
CA SER A 85 -20.19 2.35 -1.34
C SER A 85 -21.62 1.80 -1.24
N ASN A 86 -21.76 0.51 -0.95
CA ASN A 86 -23.05 -0.16 -0.82
C ASN A 86 -23.64 -0.15 0.60
N ALA A 87 -22.97 0.50 1.57
CA ALA A 87 -23.42 0.53 2.95
C ALA A 87 -24.53 1.60 3.17
N PRO A 88 -25.75 1.20 3.60
CA PRO A 88 -26.88 2.12 3.70
C PRO A 88 -26.85 3.03 4.94
N THR A 89 -26.11 2.65 5.99
CA THR A 89 -26.04 3.42 7.25
C THR A 89 -24.60 3.73 7.66
N ARG A 90 -24.46 4.71 8.57
CA ARG A 90 -23.15 5.04 9.17
C ARG A 90 -22.61 3.89 10.03
N GLU A 91 -23.46 3.11 10.70
CA GLU A 91 -22.99 1.89 11.38
C GLU A 91 -22.45 0.87 10.38
N ALA A 92 -23.16 0.62 9.27
CA ALA A 92 -22.72 -0.33 8.25
C ALA A 92 -21.37 0.07 7.63
N GLN A 93 -21.15 1.37 7.41
CA GLN A 93 -19.84 1.90 6.98
C GLN A 93 -18.73 1.65 8.02
N ARG A 94 -19.01 1.85 9.32
CA ARG A 94 -18.05 1.57 10.39
C ARG A 94 -17.70 0.07 10.46
N VAL A 95 -18.68 -0.81 10.31
CA VAL A 95 -18.47 -2.26 10.28
C VAL A 95 -17.68 -2.68 9.03
N ALA A 96 -17.96 -2.08 7.87
CA ALA A 96 -17.20 -2.31 6.64
C ALA A 96 -15.71 -1.92 6.81
N LEU A 97 -15.45 -0.76 7.44
CA LEU A 97 -14.08 -0.34 7.75
C LEU A 97 -13.40 -1.27 8.75
N ALA A 98 -14.05 -1.57 9.87
CA ALA A 98 -13.49 -2.43 10.90
C ALA A 98 -13.18 -3.83 10.36
N SER A 99 -14.11 -4.41 9.59
CA SER A 99 -13.91 -5.73 8.96
C SER A 99 -12.80 -5.71 7.90
N ALA A 100 -12.70 -4.66 7.09
CA ALA A 100 -11.60 -4.53 6.13
C ALA A 100 -10.24 -4.34 6.80
N TYR A 101 -10.18 -3.52 7.85
CA TYR A 101 -8.96 -3.25 8.60
C TYR A 101 -8.48 -4.50 9.35
N TRP A 102 -9.35 -5.14 10.13
CA TRP A 102 -8.99 -6.37 10.83
C TRP A 102 -8.74 -7.54 9.88
N GLY A 103 -9.45 -7.60 8.75
CA GLY A 103 -9.16 -8.55 7.67
C GLY A 103 -7.76 -8.33 7.08
N ALA A 104 -7.38 -7.09 6.81
CA ALA A 104 -6.03 -6.75 6.33
C ALA A 104 -4.94 -7.12 7.35
N VAL A 105 -5.18 -6.86 8.64
CA VAL A 105 -4.27 -7.24 9.73
C VAL A 105 -4.13 -8.76 9.81
N LEU A 106 -5.24 -9.51 9.76
CA LEU A 106 -5.24 -10.96 9.83
C LEU A 106 -4.48 -11.56 8.64
N ILE A 107 -4.76 -11.11 7.43
CA ILE A 107 -4.09 -11.64 6.24
C ILE A 107 -2.61 -11.22 6.22
N GLY A 108 -2.29 -10.02 6.71
CA GLY A 108 -0.90 -9.60 6.93
C GLY A 108 -0.17 -10.50 7.93
N ALA A 109 -0.80 -10.83 9.06
CA ALA A 109 -0.24 -11.73 10.06
C ALA A 109 -0.05 -13.15 9.51
N ILE A 110 -1.01 -13.68 8.75
CA ILE A 110 -0.90 -14.97 8.07
C ILE A 110 0.24 -14.94 7.05
N SER A 111 0.32 -13.88 6.23
CA SER A 111 1.39 -13.69 5.24
C SER A 111 2.76 -13.60 5.91
N PHE A 112 2.87 -12.94 7.06
CA PHE A 112 4.11 -12.87 7.81
C PHE A 112 4.50 -14.23 8.40
N GLY A 113 3.55 -14.96 9.01
CA GLY A 113 3.79 -16.29 9.55
C GLY A 113 4.19 -17.32 8.49
N LEU A 114 3.46 -17.35 7.37
CA LEU A 114 3.79 -18.20 6.22
C LEU A 114 5.12 -17.77 5.61
N GLY A 115 5.33 -16.47 5.41
CA GLY A 115 6.57 -15.91 4.93
C GLY A 115 7.76 -16.34 5.77
N TRP A 116 7.63 -16.35 7.11
CA TRP A 116 8.70 -16.77 8.01
C TRP A 116 9.17 -18.21 7.77
N VAL A 117 8.22 -19.12 7.56
CA VAL A 117 8.46 -20.56 7.32
C VAL A 117 8.96 -20.81 5.90
N VAL A 118 8.40 -20.12 4.91
CA VAL A 118 8.69 -20.32 3.49
C VAL A 118 9.94 -19.54 3.04
N SER A 119 10.38 -18.52 3.78
CA SER A 119 11.54 -17.66 3.45
C SER A 119 12.81 -18.42 3.05
N PRO A 120 13.24 -19.49 3.76
CA PRO A 120 14.44 -20.24 3.36
C PRO A 120 14.26 -20.96 2.02
N TRP A 121 13.06 -21.49 1.75
CA TRP A 121 12.73 -22.16 0.51
C TRP A 121 12.63 -21.18 -0.67
N LEU A 122 11.99 -20.02 -0.46
CA LEU A 122 11.94 -18.92 -1.43
C LEU A 122 13.35 -18.39 -1.75
N SER A 123 14.20 -18.22 -0.73
CA SER A 123 15.59 -17.81 -0.93
C SER A 123 16.37 -18.82 -1.78
N ALA A 124 16.22 -20.11 -1.49
CA ALA A 124 16.88 -21.17 -2.26
C ALA A 124 16.33 -21.25 -3.71
N LEU A 125 15.03 -21.06 -3.91
CA LEU A 125 14.40 -21.11 -5.23
C LEU A 125 14.80 -19.91 -6.12
N VAL A 126 14.81 -18.71 -5.55
CA VAL A 126 15.05 -17.47 -6.29
C VAL A 126 16.54 -17.18 -6.46
N PHE A 127 17.34 -17.41 -5.41
CA PHE A 127 18.76 -17.04 -5.38
C PHE A 127 19.71 -18.24 -5.39
N GLY A 128 19.21 -19.48 -5.35
CA GLY A 128 20.05 -20.68 -5.24
C GLY A 128 20.76 -20.83 -3.89
N THR A 129 20.51 -19.94 -2.92
CA THR A 129 21.19 -19.91 -1.62
C THR A 129 20.21 -19.54 -0.49
N SER A 130 20.48 -20.00 0.74
CA SER A 130 19.69 -19.63 1.92
C SER A 130 20.13 -18.32 2.58
N ALA A 131 21.18 -17.66 2.07
CA ALA A 131 21.77 -16.46 2.65
C ALA A 131 20.79 -15.27 2.71
N TYR A 132 19.83 -15.20 1.78
CA TYR A 132 18.86 -14.11 1.68
C TYR A 132 17.54 -14.38 2.42
N ALA A 133 17.44 -15.47 3.20
CA ALA A 133 16.24 -15.80 3.95
C ALA A 133 15.84 -14.70 4.96
N TYR A 134 16.81 -14.00 5.54
CA TYR A 134 16.52 -12.86 6.42
C TYR A 134 15.90 -11.67 5.66
N GLY A 135 16.37 -11.40 4.43
CA GLY A 135 15.79 -10.39 3.55
C GLY A 135 14.32 -10.67 3.24
N PHE A 136 13.99 -11.93 2.89
CA PHE A 136 12.60 -12.34 2.71
C PHE A 136 11.74 -12.13 3.96
N ARG A 137 12.23 -12.49 5.15
CA ARG A 137 11.49 -12.28 6.42
C ARG A 137 11.17 -10.81 6.67
N LEU A 138 12.14 -9.92 6.45
CA LEU A 138 11.93 -8.49 6.56
C LEU A 138 10.93 -7.98 5.52
N ALA A 139 11.05 -8.47 4.28
CA ALA A 139 10.17 -8.10 3.19
C ALA A 139 8.71 -8.51 3.47
N PHE A 140 8.47 -9.74 3.96
CA PHE A 140 7.15 -10.19 4.41
C PHE A 140 6.61 -9.38 5.60
N GLY A 141 7.48 -8.97 6.53
CA GLY A 141 7.10 -8.09 7.64
C GLY A 141 6.67 -6.70 7.16
N ALA A 142 7.43 -6.11 6.24
CA ALA A 142 7.08 -4.85 5.61
C ALA A 142 5.76 -4.96 4.83
N PHE A 143 5.59 -6.03 4.06
CA PHE A 143 4.35 -6.32 3.34
C PHE A 143 3.15 -6.42 4.29
N ALA A 144 3.27 -7.13 5.40
CA ALA A 144 2.20 -7.23 6.40
C ALA A 144 1.77 -5.85 6.95
N ALA A 145 2.71 -4.93 7.14
CA ALA A 145 2.42 -3.57 7.59
C ALA A 145 1.76 -2.68 6.50
N THR A 146 2.00 -2.98 5.22
CA THR A 146 1.39 -2.21 4.11
C THR A 146 -0.11 -2.44 3.98
N LEU A 147 -0.60 -3.65 4.25
CA LEU A 147 -2.01 -4.01 4.01
C LEU A 147 -3.01 -3.16 4.84
N PRO A 148 -2.85 -2.99 6.17
CA PRO A 148 -3.75 -2.13 6.94
C PRO A 148 -3.63 -0.66 6.53
N THR A 149 -2.43 -0.23 6.16
CA THR A 149 -2.15 1.13 5.69
C THR A 149 -2.90 1.45 4.40
N ASP A 150 -2.97 0.49 3.47
CA ASP A 150 -3.70 0.64 2.21
C ASP A 150 -5.22 0.72 2.44
N VAL A 151 -5.76 0.00 3.43
CA VAL A 151 -7.17 0.13 3.85
C VAL A 151 -7.43 1.52 4.47
N ALA A 152 -6.52 2.02 5.30
CA ALA A 152 -6.65 3.37 5.89
C ALA A 152 -6.64 4.45 4.81
N LEU A 153 -5.75 4.34 3.81
CA LEU A 153 -5.69 5.24 2.67
C LEU A 153 -6.95 5.14 1.79
N ALA A 154 -7.46 3.92 1.56
CA ALA A 154 -8.70 3.70 0.83
C ALA A 154 -9.90 4.33 1.55
N TRP A 155 -9.92 4.30 2.88
CA TRP A 155 -10.94 4.98 3.69
C TRP A 155 -10.85 6.51 3.59
N MET A 156 -9.63 7.07 3.63
CA MET A 156 -9.44 8.51 3.42
C MET A 156 -9.92 8.94 2.03
N ARG A 157 -9.67 8.12 1.00
CA ARG A 157 -10.15 8.31 -0.37
C ARG A 157 -11.68 8.25 -0.44
N ALA A 158 -12.30 7.28 0.23
CA ALA A 158 -13.76 7.11 0.25
C ALA A 158 -14.51 8.28 0.96
N ARG A 159 -13.82 9.04 1.81
CA ARG A 159 -14.36 10.26 2.46
C ARG A 159 -14.04 11.55 1.72
N ASP A 160 -13.49 11.46 0.51
CA ASP A 160 -13.07 12.56 -0.34
C ASP A 160 -12.15 13.60 0.33
N ARG A 161 -11.34 13.15 1.31
CA ARG A 161 -10.36 14.00 1.99
C ARG A 161 -9.04 14.00 1.23
N ALA A 162 -9.08 14.49 -0.01
CA ALA A 162 -7.98 14.41 -0.96
C ALA A 162 -6.66 15.01 -0.43
N VAL A 163 -6.72 16.10 0.34
CA VAL A 163 -5.52 16.75 0.95
C VAL A 163 -4.87 15.86 2.02
N HIS A 164 -5.67 15.18 2.86
CA HIS A 164 -5.13 14.29 3.89
C HIS A 164 -4.53 13.03 3.27
N TYR A 165 -5.19 12.50 2.24
CA TYR A 165 -4.65 11.40 1.44
C TYR A 165 -3.31 11.76 0.82
N LEU A 166 -3.20 12.95 0.20
CA LEU A 166 -1.97 13.44 -0.39
C LEU A 166 -0.86 13.56 0.65
N ALA A 167 -1.11 14.25 1.77
CA ALA A 167 -0.14 14.44 2.84
C ALA A 167 0.34 13.09 3.42
N PHE A 168 -0.58 12.17 3.72
CA PHE A 168 -0.21 10.86 4.27
C PHE A 168 0.55 10.00 3.26
N SER A 169 0.20 10.08 1.97
CA SER A 169 0.93 9.37 0.91
C SER A 169 2.35 9.88 0.75
N VAL A 170 2.55 11.21 0.81
CA VAL A 170 3.88 11.82 0.75
C VAL A 170 4.71 11.47 1.98
N VAL A 171 4.12 11.54 3.19
CA VAL A 171 4.81 11.14 4.43
C VAL A 171 5.19 9.66 4.39
N ARG A 172 4.28 8.77 4.00
CA ARG A 172 4.56 7.34 3.83
C ARG A 172 5.72 7.12 2.87
N LEU A 173 5.71 7.77 1.72
CA LEU A 173 6.76 7.68 0.72
C LEU A 173 8.11 8.16 1.25
N ALA A 174 8.13 9.30 1.94
CA ALA A 174 9.35 9.84 2.54
C ALA A 174 9.90 8.91 3.64
N VAL A 175 9.02 8.37 4.50
CA VAL A 175 9.38 7.41 5.54
C VAL A 175 9.90 6.12 4.91
N SER A 176 9.22 5.56 3.92
CA SER A 176 9.67 4.36 3.20
C SER A 176 11.02 4.56 2.52
N ALA A 177 11.24 5.71 1.86
CA ALA A 177 12.52 6.03 1.25
C ALA A 177 13.63 6.21 2.30
N ALA A 178 13.35 6.90 3.40
CA ALA A 178 14.30 7.08 4.50
C ALA A 178 14.67 5.75 5.16
N LEU A 179 13.70 4.86 5.38
CA LEU A 179 13.92 3.50 5.89
C LEU A 179 14.72 2.66 4.90
N ALA A 180 14.39 2.71 3.60
CA ALA A 180 15.15 1.99 2.58
C ALA A 180 16.61 2.46 2.54
N ILE A 181 16.86 3.77 2.58
CA ILE A 181 18.21 4.34 2.64
C ILE A 181 18.90 3.98 3.96
N TYR A 182 18.21 4.06 5.09
CA TYR A 182 18.76 3.71 6.41
C TYR A 182 19.18 2.24 6.46
N PHE A 183 18.30 1.32 6.06
CA PHE A 183 18.63 -0.10 5.97
C PHE A 183 19.77 -0.34 4.99
N LEU A 184 19.80 0.37 3.85
CA LEU A 184 20.89 0.23 2.90
C LEU A 184 22.24 0.65 3.50
N VAL A 185 22.29 1.80 4.18
CA VAL A 185 23.50 2.32 4.81
C VAL A 185 23.94 1.42 5.97
N ALA A 186 22.99 0.99 6.81
CA ALA A 186 23.26 0.09 7.94
C ALA A 186 23.74 -1.30 7.46
N TRP A 187 23.14 -1.85 6.40
CA TRP A 187 23.53 -3.14 5.83
C TRP A 187 24.93 -3.07 5.18
N ARG A 188 25.30 -1.93 4.59
CA ARG A 188 26.67 -1.70 4.09
C ARG A 188 27.73 -1.71 5.19
N TRP A 189 27.38 -1.36 6.42
CA TRP A 189 28.28 -1.50 7.58
C TRP A 189 28.32 -2.94 8.11
N GLY A 190 27.26 -3.72 7.92
CA GLY A 190 27.22 -5.14 8.30
C GLY A 190 28.17 -6.05 7.50
N TYR A 191 28.43 -5.75 6.22
CA TYR A 191 29.36 -6.53 5.39
C TYR A 191 30.84 -6.14 5.61
N LYS A 192 31.15 -4.93 6.10
CA LYS A 192 32.54 -4.54 6.40
C LYS A 192 33.02 -4.97 7.80
N ALA A 193 32.16 -5.62 8.59
CA ALA A 193 32.45 -6.04 9.95
C ALA A 193 32.52 -7.58 10.12
N VAL A 194 32.46 -8.35 9.03
CA VAL A 194 32.74 -9.79 9.00
C VAL A 194 33.88 -10.07 8.04
#